data_AF-A0A285R4J6-F1
#
_entry.id   AF-A0A285R4J6-F1
#
_cell.length_a   1.000
_cell.length_b   1.000
_cell.length_c   1.000
_cell.angle_alpha   90.00
_cell.angle_beta   90.00
_cell.angle_gamma   90.00
#
_symmetry.space_group_name_H-M   'P 1'
#
loop_
_entity.id
_entity.type
_entity.pdbx_description
1 polymer ?
#
loop_
_entity_poly.entity_id
_entity_poly.type
_entity_poly.pdbx_seq_one_letter_code
_entity_poly.pdbx_strand_id
1 'polypeptide(L)'
;MVEAVRSSVECWCCSNGLVVFSVDTDGGRVLLECEECMAGRWAPPGEGAPEDGFVTVDLLTRPASLGEIRASGWERLIRAEGEVLAGPTR
;
A
#
# COMPACT_ATOMS: atom_id res chain seq x y z
N MET A 1 6.05 14.65 -10.58
CA MET A 1 5.60 14.16 -9.27
C MET A 1 4.96 12.81 -9.55
N VAL A 2 5.51 11.71 -9.01
CA VAL A 2 4.95 10.37 -9.27
C VAL A 2 3.80 10.19 -8.28
N GLU A 3 2.58 10.02 -8.79
CA GLU A 3 1.41 9.78 -7.94
C GLU A 3 1.52 8.38 -7.32
N ALA A 4 1.36 8.30 -5.99
CA ALA A 4 1.39 7.03 -5.28
C ALA A 4 0.12 6.24 -5.61
N VAL A 5 0.29 4.96 -5.97
CA VAL A 5 -0.84 4.09 -6.26
C VAL A 5 -1.53 3.72 -4.95
N ARG A 6 -2.85 3.89 -4.90
CA ARG A 6 -3.64 3.57 -3.70
C ARG A 6 -4.09 2.13 -3.68
N SER A 7 -4.07 1.54 -2.49
CA SER A 7 -4.66 0.25 -2.21
C SER A 7 -6.16 0.38 -1.92
N SER A 8 -6.87 -0.72 -2.11
CA SER A 8 -8.28 -0.91 -1.74
C SER A 8 -8.47 -1.31 -0.30
N VAL A 9 -7.39 -1.58 0.43
CA VAL A 9 -7.43 -1.97 1.86
C VAL A 9 -7.40 -0.76 2.78
N GLU A 10 -7.98 -0.92 3.95
CA GLU A 10 -7.94 0.07 5.02
C GLU A 10 -6.81 -0.24 5.99
N CYS A 11 -6.22 0.81 6.57
CA CYS A 11 -5.21 0.65 7.60
C CYS A 11 -5.84 0.00 8.84
N TRP A 12 -5.30 -1.11 9.34
CA TRP A 12 -5.82 -1.70 10.58
C TRP A 12 -5.62 -0.79 11.80
N CYS A 13 -4.58 0.05 11.82
CA CYS A 13 -4.26 0.90 12.97
C CYS A 13 -5.21 2.10 13.12
N CYS A 14 -5.47 2.85 12.03
CA CYS A 14 -6.32 4.04 12.07
C CYS A 14 -7.67 3.87 11.34
N SER A 15 -7.90 2.72 10.71
CA SER A 15 -9.09 2.42 9.90
C SER A 15 -9.36 3.40 8.76
N ASN A 16 -8.33 4.15 8.32
CA ASN A 16 -8.44 5.05 7.18
C ASN A 16 -7.99 4.36 5.89
N GLY A 17 -8.61 4.76 4.77
CA GLY A 17 -8.34 4.24 3.42
C GLY A 17 -7.17 4.91 2.70
N LEU A 18 -6.23 5.50 3.44
CA LEU A 18 -5.04 6.20 2.92
C LEU A 18 -3.82 5.25 2.90
N VAL A 19 -4.02 4.06 2.34
CA VAL A 19 -2.99 3.04 2.20
C VAL A 19 -2.45 3.05 0.77
N VAL A 20 -1.15 3.22 0.62
CA VAL A 20 -0.45 3.33 -0.67
C VAL A 20 0.56 2.21 -0.85
N PHE A 21 0.91 1.93 -2.11
CA PHE A 21 1.98 1.01 -2.46
C PHE A 21 3.33 1.73 -2.46
N SER A 22 4.26 1.19 -1.69
CA SER A 22 5.65 1.67 -1.57
C SER A 22 6.63 0.53 -1.87
N VAL A 23 7.84 0.86 -2.29
CA VAL A 23 8.94 -0.10 -2.50
C VAL A 23 10.04 0.21 -1.49
N ASP A 24 10.46 -0.82 -0.76
CA ASP A 24 11.67 -0.82 0.05
C ASP A 24 12.89 -0.72 -0.87
N THR A 25 13.66 0.36 -0.77
CA THR A 25 14.80 0.59 -1.67
C THR A 25 16.01 -0.28 -1.36
N ASP A 26 16.11 -0.81 -0.14
CA ASP A 26 17.17 -1.74 0.27
C ASP A 26 16.81 -3.17 -0.13
N GLY A 27 15.58 -3.58 0.16
CA GLY A 27 15.10 -4.94 -0.07
C GLY A 27 14.47 -5.20 -1.45
N GLY A 28 14.09 -4.16 -2.19
CA GLY A 28 13.43 -4.27 -3.49
C GLY A 28 12.00 -4.81 -3.46
N ARG A 29 11.38 -4.90 -2.28
CA ARG A 29 10.05 -5.48 -2.07
C ARG A 29 8.96 -4.42 -2.08
N VAL A 30 7.79 -4.77 -2.64
CA VAL A 30 6.58 -3.96 -2.57
C VAL A 30 5.93 -4.15 -1.20
N LEU A 31 5.55 -3.03 -0.60
CA LEU A 31 4.93 -2.92 0.71
C LEU A 31 3.68 -2.05 0.58
N LEU A 32 2.76 -2.18 1.53
CA LEU A 32 1.73 -1.18 1.76
C LEU A 32 2.13 -0.28 2.92
N GLU A 33 1.84 1.01 2.79
CA GLU A 33 2.15 2.03 3.78
C GLU A 33 0.92 2.91 4.00
N CYS A 34 0.57 3.19 5.26
CA CYS A 34 -0.48 4.16 5.55
C CYS A 34 0.12 5.57 5.65
N GLU A 35 -0.33 6.48 4.80
CA GLU A 35 0.18 7.87 4.76
C GLU A 35 -0.22 8.69 5.99
N GLU A 36 -1.23 8.26 6.75
CA GLU A 36 -1.76 9.03 7.87
C GLU A 36 -1.07 8.72 9.19
N CYS A 37 -1.11 7.45 9.61
CA CYS A 37 -0.53 7.06 10.89
C CYS A 37 0.96 6.71 10.76
N MET A 38 1.44 6.42 9.54
CA MET A 38 2.77 5.86 9.26
C MET A 38 3.12 4.65 10.16
N ALA A 39 2.10 4.07 10.80
CA ALA A 39 2.26 3.21 11.96
C ALA A 39 2.51 1.75 11.58
N GLY A 40 2.51 1.41 10.29
CA GLY A 40 2.74 0.06 9.83
C GLY A 40 2.97 -0.04 8.34
N ARG A 41 3.96 -0.85 7.96
CA ARG A 41 4.12 -1.34 6.60
C ARG A 41 3.64 -2.77 6.54
N TRP A 42 2.89 -3.14 5.51
CA TRP A 42 2.43 -4.52 5.35
C TRP A 42 3.16 -5.19 4.19
N ALA A 43 3.67 -6.38 4.45
CA ALA A 43 4.29 -7.27 3.47
C ALA A 43 3.33 -8.42 3.13
N PRO A 44 3.51 -9.09 1.99
CA PRO A 44 2.58 -10.15 1.61
C PRO A 44 2.78 -11.35 2.54
N PRO A 45 1.71 -12.09 2.85
CA PRO A 45 1.84 -13.33 3.60
C PRO A 45 2.73 -14.30 2.80
N GLY A 46 3.85 -14.71 3.39
CA GLY A 46 4.79 -15.68 2.81
C GLY A 46 6.21 -15.17 2.53
N GLU A 47 6.43 -13.86 2.37
CA GLU A 47 7.79 -13.29 2.14
C GLU A 47 8.29 -12.53 3.37
N GLY A 48 8.76 -13.26 4.38
CA GLY A 48 9.46 -12.68 5.53
C GLY A 48 8.63 -11.70 6.38
N ALA A 49 7.34 -11.56 6.08
CA ALA A 49 6.38 -10.90 6.94
C ALA A 49 6.16 -11.78 8.18
N PRO A 50 6.12 -11.21 9.41
CA PRO A 50 5.62 -11.97 10.54
C PRO A 50 4.21 -12.48 10.24
N GLU A 51 3.72 -13.49 10.97
CA GLU A 51 2.39 -14.08 10.74
C GLU A 51 1.25 -13.04 10.73
N ASP A 52 1.49 -11.87 11.33
CA ASP A 52 0.60 -10.70 11.36
C ASP A 52 0.78 -9.70 10.20
N GLY A 53 1.69 -9.94 9.25
CA GLY A 53 1.90 -9.11 8.06
C GLY A 53 2.63 -7.79 8.27
N PHE A 54 3.04 -7.46 9.50
CA PHE A 54 3.57 -6.13 9.88
C PHE A 54 5.10 -6.03 9.80
N VAL A 55 5.63 -5.07 9.05
CA VAL A 55 7.07 -4.80 8.92
C VAL A 55 7.44 -3.50 9.65
N THR A 56 8.64 -3.49 10.27
CA THR A 56 9.16 -2.39 11.07
C THR A 56 9.32 -1.05 10.32
N VAL A 57 9.36 0.02 11.11
CA VAL A 57 9.18 1.43 10.72
C VAL A 57 10.40 2.13 10.10
N ASP A 58 11.58 1.51 10.05
CA ASP A 58 12.82 2.11 9.52
C ASP A 58 13.23 1.54 8.15
N LEU A 59 12.35 1.60 7.16
CA LEU A 59 12.71 1.29 5.77
C LEU A 59 12.75 2.57 4.95
N LEU A 60 13.81 2.71 4.15
CA LEU A 60 13.85 3.69 3.07
C LEU A 60 12.89 3.22 1.98
N THR A 61 11.84 4.02 1.74
CA THR A 61 10.81 3.68 0.77
C THR A 61 10.66 4.73 -0.32
N ARG A 62 10.12 4.32 -1.46
CA ARG A 62 9.63 5.21 -2.51
C ARG A 62 8.26 4.74 -3.02
N PRO A 63 7.50 5.58 -3.73
CA PRO A 63 6.28 5.12 -4.40
C PRO A 63 6.55 3.95 -5.35
N ALA A 64 5.69 2.93 -5.29
CA ALA A 64 5.72 1.80 -6.21
C ALA A 64 5.09 2.18 -7.56
N SER A 65 5.71 1.76 -8.65
CA SER A 65 5.09 1.86 -9.97
C SER A 65 4.08 0.71 -10.19
N LEU A 66 3.11 0.92 -11.08
CA LEU A 66 2.14 -0.12 -11.46
C LEU A 66 2.79 -1.42 -11.96
N GLY A 67 3.94 -1.31 -12.65
CA GLY A 67 4.70 -2.46 -13.11
C GLY A 67 5.24 -3.31 -11.95
N GLU A 68 5.76 -2.66 -10.92
CA GLU A 68 6.29 -3.31 -9.72
C GLU A 68 5.18 -3.97 -8.91
N ILE A 69 4.03 -3.27 -8.74
CA ILE A 69 2.87 -3.81 -8.02
C ILE A 69 2.36 -5.08 -8.71
N ARG A 70 2.26 -5.08 -10.04
CA ARG A 70 1.87 -6.26 -10.82
C ARG A 70 2.89 -7.39 -10.74
N ALA A 71 4.17 -7.07 -10.80
CA ALA A 71 5.23 -8.08 -10.65
C ALA A 71 5.22 -8.73 -9.25
N SER A 72 4.80 -7.97 -8.23
CA SER A 72 4.68 -8.46 -6.85
C SER A 72 3.40 -9.27 -6.57
N GLY A 73 2.44 -9.32 -7.50
CA GLY A 73 1.17 -10.04 -7.30
C GLY A 73 0.10 -9.29 -6.49
N TRP A 74 0.29 -7.99 -6.25
CA TRP A 74 -0.63 -7.14 -5.47
C TRP A 74 -1.65 -6.42 -6.35
N GLU A 75 -1.75 -6.72 -7.65
CA GLU A 75 -2.59 -5.99 -8.60
C GLU A 75 -4.07 -6.01 -8.24
N ARG A 76 -4.53 -7.05 -7.53
CA ARG A 76 -5.91 -7.19 -7.04
C ARG A 76 -6.26 -6.22 -5.93
N LEU A 77 -5.24 -5.67 -5.27
CA LEU A 77 -5.40 -4.73 -4.17
C LEU A 77 -5.35 -3.28 -4.68
N ILE A 78 -5.02 -3.03 -5.94
CA ILE A 78 -5.05 -1.69 -6.52
C ILE A 78 -6.50 -1.17 -6.49
N ARG A 79 -6.69 0.00 -5.88
CA ARG A 79 -7.98 0.70 -5.95
C ARG A 79 -8.21 1.15 -7.38
N ALA A 80 -9.33 0.75 -7.98
CA ALA A 80 -9.69 1.22 -9.31
C ALA A 80 -9.84 2.76 -9.28
N GLU A 81 -8.90 3.48 -9.89
CA GLU A 81 -9.06 4.90 -10.16
C GLU A 81 -10.16 5.05 -11.22
N GLY A 82 -11.38 5.30 -10.76
CA GLY A 82 -12.55 5.26 -11.64
C GLY A 82 -13.91 5.26 -10.95
N GLU A 83 -14.00 4.98 -9.64
CA GLU A 83 -15.20 5.34 -8.90
C GLU A 83 -15.04 6.79 -8.43
N VAL A 84 -15.27 7.72 -9.37
CA VAL A 84 -15.72 9.05 -9.01
C VAL A 84 -16.84 8.83 -8.02
N LEU A 85 -16.63 9.25 -6.78
CA LEU A 85 -17.71 9.46 -5.82
C LEU A 85 -18.67 10.44 -6.51
N ALA A 86 -19.60 9.90 -7.30
CA ALA A 86 -20.86 10.55 -7.58
C ALA A 86 -21.51 10.66 -6.19
N GLY A 87 -21.17 11.75 -5.50
CA GLY A 87 -21.82 12.10 -4.26
C GLY A 87 -23.33 12.04 -4.52
N PRO A 88 -24.12 11.59 -3.54
CA PRO A 88 -25.56 11.53 -3.71
C PRO A 88 -26.03 12.95 -4.02
N THR A 89 -26.44 13.19 -5.27
CA THR A 89 -27.15 14.41 -5.63
C THR A 89 -28.54 14.25 -5.02
N ARG A 90 -28.76 14.90 -3.88
CA ARG A 90 -30.09 15.12 -3.33
C ARG A 90 -30.60 16.48 -3.77
#